data_AF-A0A402DC92-F1
#
_entry.id   AF-A0A402DC92-F1
#
_cell.length_a   1.000
_cell.length_b   1.000
_cell.length_c   1.000
_cell.angle_alpha   90.00
_cell.angle_beta   90.00
_cell.angle_gamma   90.00
#
_symmetry.space_group_name_H-M   'P 1'
#
loop_
_entity.id
_entity.type
_entity.pdbx_description
1 polymer ?
#
loop_
_entity_poly.entity_id
_entity_poly.type
_entity_poly.pdbx_seq_one_letter_code
_entity_poly.pdbx_strand_id
1 'polypeptide(L)'
;MILSKIPLLGDTDVSLASTKVSPSKEQEGLLGDTDVSLASTKVSPSKEETENKRPRRRRGEGSGHFITTYSQQAKYGRKYLQTFYQVEFGKRKRSIYLAPEKVDWIRQLDRMGRPIDGILEAIDSPKAREVLAEYRDFLKNK
;
A
#
# COMPACT_ATOMS: atom_id res chain seq x y z
N MET A 1 -28.30 45.21 -22.20
CA MET A 1 -27.12 44.78 -21.43
C MET A 1 -26.44 43.68 -22.21
N ILE A 2 -25.26 43.99 -22.75
CA ILE A 2 -24.51 43.15 -23.68
C ILE A 2 -23.50 42.36 -22.85
N LEU A 3 -23.59 41.03 -22.85
CA LEU A 3 -22.59 40.15 -22.25
C LEU A 3 -21.65 39.63 -23.33
N SER A 4 -20.38 39.74 -23.00
CA SER A 4 -19.19 39.76 -23.84
C SER A 4 -18.78 38.37 -24.35
N LYS A 5 -18.16 38.41 -25.53
CA LYS A 5 -17.62 37.30 -26.32
C LYS A 5 -16.27 36.86 -25.76
N ILE A 6 -16.09 35.56 -25.51
CA ILE A 6 -14.82 34.96 -25.05
C ILE A 6 -14.06 34.42 -26.28
N PRO A 7 -12.78 34.77 -26.49
CA PRO A 7 -11.98 34.19 -27.58
C PRO A 7 -11.33 32.85 -27.15
N LEU A 8 -11.32 31.91 -28.11
CA LEU A 8 -10.73 30.57 -28.04
C LEU A 8 -9.20 30.64 -28.21
N LEU A 9 -8.47 29.89 -27.39
CA LEU A 9 -7.01 29.68 -27.43
C LEU A 9 -6.79 28.19 -27.15
N GLY A 10 -6.00 27.39 -27.85
CA GLY A 10 -5.23 27.49 -29.08
C GLY A 10 -4.70 26.06 -29.29
N ASP A 11 -4.75 25.56 -30.52
CA ASP A 11 -4.39 24.19 -30.87
C ASP A 11 -2.91 23.91 -30.54
N THR A 12 -2.65 22.83 -29.82
CA THR A 12 -1.29 22.32 -29.60
C THR A 12 -1.14 21.01 -30.35
N ASP A 13 -0.42 21.07 -31.46
CA ASP A 13 -0.05 19.94 -32.30
C ASP A 13 1.16 19.24 -31.67
N VAL A 14 0.98 17.99 -31.20
CA VAL A 14 2.10 17.11 -30.83
C VAL A 14 1.93 15.81 -31.59
N SER A 15 2.57 15.78 -32.76
CA SER A 15 2.83 14.59 -33.55
C SER A 15 3.76 13.63 -32.79
N LEU A 16 3.27 12.43 -32.48
CA LEU A 16 4.12 11.31 -32.04
C LEU A 16 3.93 10.14 -33.00
N ALA A 17 4.94 10.00 -33.87
CA ALA A 17 5.03 8.99 -34.90
C ALA A 17 5.01 7.57 -34.31
N SER A 18 4.17 6.73 -34.90
CA SER A 18 4.08 5.30 -34.62
C SER A 18 5.33 4.59 -35.16
N THR A 19 6.15 4.03 -34.28
CA THR A 19 7.28 3.17 -34.67
C THR A 19 6.86 1.71 -34.55
N LYS A 20 6.55 1.09 -35.68
CA LYS A 20 6.47 -0.37 -35.83
C LYS A 20 7.88 -0.95 -35.83
N VAL A 21 8.17 -1.90 -34.94
CA VAL A 21 9.24 -2.89 -35.13
C VAL A 21 8.76 -4.25 -34.64
N SER A 22 8.57 -5.17 -35.59
CA SER A 22 8.66 -6.62 -35.35
C SER A 22 10.12 -7.05 -35.55
N PRO A 23 10.54 -8.17 -34.94
CA PRO A 23 11.08 -9.20 -35.82
C PRO A 23 10.68 -10.63 -35.42
N SER A 24 10.83 -11.47 -36.43
CA SER A 24 10.42 -12.86 -36.57
C SER A 24 11.61 -13.82 -36.36
N LYS A 25 11.27 -15.10 -36.14
CA LYS A 25 12.01 -16.35 -36.44
C LYS A 25 13.01 -16.93 -35.42
N GLU A 26 12.54 -18.01 -34.78
CA GLU A 26 13.01 -19.40 -34.89
C GLU A 26 14.51 -19.67 -35.15
N GLN A 27 15.16 -20.43 -34.24
CA GLN A 27 16.06 -21.55 -34.58
C GLN A 27 16.03 -22.62 -33.45
N GLU A 28 15.65 -23.84 -33.83
CA GLU A 28 15.89 -25.07 -33.06
C GLU A 28 17.38 -25.46 -33.10
N GLY A 29 17.83 -26.26 -32.13
CA GLY A 29 19.09 -26.99 -32.28
C GLY A 29 19.64 -27.67 -31.03
N LEU A 30 19.37 -28.98 -30.94
CA LEU A 30 20.29 -30.05 -30.50
C LEU A 30 20.43 -30.37 -29.00
N LEU A 31 19.74 -31.47 -28.66
CA LEU A 31 20.18 -32.61 -27.83
C LEU A 31 21.64 -32.58 -27.35
N GLY A 32 21.79 -32.65 -26.03
CA GLY A 32 22.98 -33.14 -25.35
C GLY A 32 22.57 -33.82 -24.06
N ASP A 33 22.37 -35.14 -24.11
CA ASP A 33 22.21 -35.99 -22.93
C ASP A 33 23.50 -35.96 -22.11
N THR A 34 23.42 -35.60 -20.83
CA THR A 34 24.41 -36.00 -19.83
C THR A 34 23.72 -36.13 -18.47
N ASP A 35 23.86 -37.32 -17.92
CA ASP A 35 23.26 -37.80 -16.69
C ASP A 35 24.08 -37.37 -15.44
N VAL A 36 23.39 -37.28 -14.30
CA VAL A 36 23.88 -37.22 -12.90
C VAL A 36 24.66 -35.98 -12.43
N SER A 37 24.10 -35.23 -11.47
CA SER A 37 24.53 -35.31 -10.05
C SER A 37 23.87 -34.24 -9.17
N LEU A 38 23.30 -34.69 -8.05
CA LEU A 38 22.87 -33.90 -6.90
C LEU A 38 24.04 -33.05 -6.37
N ALA A 39 24.00 -31.75 -6.60
CA ALA A 39 24.73 -30.79 -5.79
C ALA A 39 23.76 -29.69 -5.36
N SER A 40 23.37 -29.75 -4.09
CA SER A 40 22.71 -28.65 -3.39
C SER A 40 23.59 -27.42 -3.49
N THR A 41 23.25 -26.50 -4.39
CA THR A 41 23.81 -25.15 -4.38
C THR A 41 23.34 -24.52 -3.08
N LYS A 42 24.19 -24.58 -2.05
CA LYS A 42 24.10 -23.72 -0.87
C LYS A 42 24.26 -22.29 -1.35
N VAL A 43 23.15 -21.68 -1.75
CA VAL A 43 23.04 -20.23 -1.84
C VAL A 43 23.17 -19.74 -0.42
N SER A 44 24.40 -19.38 -0.07
CA SER A 44 24.70 -18.59 1.11
C SER A 44 23.81 -17.34 1.00
N PRO A 45 23.01 -16.98 2.02
CA PRO A 45 22.31 -15.71 1.97
C PRO A 45 23.41 -14.65 1.97
N SER A 46 23.63 -14.03 0.80
CA SER A 46 24.39 -12.79 0.71
C SER A 46 23.77 -11.85 1.74
N LYS A 47 24.61 -11.38 2.67
CA LYS A 47 24.27 -10.28 3.57
C LYS A 47 24.09 -9.04 2.69
N GLU A 48 22.93 -8.90 2.09
CA GLU A 48 22.57 -7.74 1.30
C GLU A 48 21.36 -7.07 1.94
N GLU A 49 21.52 -5.77 2.14
CA GLU A 49 20.66 -4.83 2.84
C GLU A 49 20.44 -5.08 4.33
N THR A 50 20.91 -4.10 5.11
CA THR A 50 20.36 -3.81 6.42
C THR A 50 18.86 -3.60 6.23
N GLU A 51 18.05 -4.63 6.43
CA GLU A 51 16.60 -4.52 6.43
C GLU A 51 16.26 -3.31 7.31
N ASN A 52 15.72 -2.25 6.70
CA ASN A 52 15.21 -1.09 7.42
C ASN A 52 13.99 -1.54 8.22
N LYS A 53 14.25 -2.29 9.31
CA LYS A 53 13.23 -2.86 10.18
C LYS A 53 12.50 -1.71 10.81
N ARG A 54 11.21 -1.68 10.56
CA ARG A 54 10.29 -0.75 11.20
C ARG A 54 10.54 -0.74 12.71
N PRO A 55 10.68 0.45 13.36
CA PRO A 55 10.89 0.53 14.80
C PRO A 55 9.81 -0.26 15.55
N ARG A 56 10.24 -1.13 16.47
CA ARG A 56 9.32 -1.95 17.25
C ARG A 56 8.68 -1.09 18.33
N ARG A 57 7.33 -1.04 18.34
CA ARG A 57 6.56 -0.38 19.41
C ARG A 57 6.74 -1.09 20.75
N ARG A 58 6.54 -0.39 21.88
CA ARG A 58 6.72 -0.98 23.21
C ARG A 58 5.73 -2.13 23.41
N ARG A 59 6.18 -3.15 24.14
CA ARG A 59 5.36 -4.34 24.38
C ARG A 59 4.09 -3.96 25.17
N GLY A 60 2.93 -4.38 24.65
CA GLY A 60 1.65 -4.18 25.31
C GLY A 60 0.99 -2.81 25.08
N GLU A 61 1.51 -1.96 24.20
CA GLU A 61 0.80 -0.78 23.67
C GLU A 61 -0.13 -1.13 22.51
N GLY A 62 -0.18 -2.40 22.12
CA GLY A 62 -0.91 -2.82 20.93
C GLY A 62 -0.09 -2.67 19.65
N SER A 63 -0.72 -2.99 18.52
CA SER A 63 -0.07 -3.02 17.21
C SER A 63 -1.00 -2.51 16.12
N GLY A 64 -0.41 -2.11 15.00
CA GLY A 64 -1.15 -1.56 13.87
C GLY A 64 -0.54 -2.01 12.55
N HIS A 65 -1.40 -2.36 11.60
CA HIS A 65 -1.01 -2.81 10.27
C HIS A 65 -2.08 -2.47 9.23
N PHE A 66 -1.69 -2.47 7.96
CA PHE A 66 -2.59 -2.18 6.85
C PHE A 66 -3.20 -3.47 6.31
N ILE A 67 -4.47 -3.39 5.92
CA ILE A 67 -5.17 -4.43 5.16
C ILE A 67 -5.81 -3.77 3.95
N THR A 68 -5.70 -4.41 2.79
CA THR A 68 -6.39 -3.95 1.57
C THR A 68 -7.36 -5.04 1.13
N THR A 69 -8.63 -4.69 0.97
CA THR A 69 -9.70 -5.61 0.55
C THR A 69 -10.57 -4.96 -0.52
N TYR A 70 -11.17 -5.76 -1.40
CA TYR A 70 -12.17 -5.26 -2.33
C TYR A 70 -13.48 -4.92 -1.60
N SER A 71 -14.15 -3.85 -2.03
CA SER A 71 -15.51 -3.53 -1.60
C SER A 71 -16.46 -4.69 -1.92
N GLN A 72 -17.29 -5.12 -0.96
CA GLN A 72 -18.14 -6.30 -1.10
C GLN A 72 -19.17 -6.16 -2.23
N GLN A 73 -19.71 -4.95 -2.44
CA GLN A 73 -20.52 -4.54 -3.59
C GLN A 73 -20.35 -3.03 -3.77
N ALA A 74 -19.89 -2.55 -4.92
CA ALA A 74 -20.00 -1.13 -5.23
C ALA A 74 -21.22 -0.86 -6.11
N LYS A 75 -21.72 0.39 -6.05
CA LYS A 75 -22.72 0.88 -7.01
C LYS A 75 -22.23 0.58 -8.44
N TYR A 76 -23.12 0.01 -9.26
CA TYR A 76 -22.86 -0.37 -10.66
C TYR A 76 -21.92 -1.56 -10.88
N GLY A 77 -21.73 -2.44 -9.89
CA GLY A 77 -21.02 -3.72 -10.08
C GLY A 77 -19.49 -3.62 -10.19
N ARG A 78 -18.93 -2.41 -10.14
CA ARG A 78 -17.48 -2.20 -10.03
C ARG A 78 -17.02 -2.58 -8.63
N LYS A 79 -15.82 -3.11 -8.47
CA LYS A 79 -15.20 -3.34 -7.16
C LYS A 79 -14.06 -2.36 -6.99
N TYR A 80 -13.99 -1.69 -5.84
CA TYR A 80 -12.91 -0.77 -5.53
C TYR A 80 -12.04 -1.35 -4.42
N LEU A 81 -10.73 -1.11 -4.50
CA LEU A 81 -9.81 -1.44 -3.43
C LEU A 81 -10.03 -0.47 -2.27
N GLN A 82 -10.23 -1.03 -1.08
CA GLN A 82 -10.35 -0.27 0.16
C GLN A 82 -9.18 -0.62 1.07
N THR A 83 -8.48 0.41 1.54
CA THR A 83 -7.40 0.24 2.51
C THR A 83 -7.94 0.54 3.90
N PHE A 84 -7.62 -0.35 4.84
CA PHE A 84 -7.95 -0.21 6.24
C PHE A 84 -6.67 -0.20 7.07
N TYR A 85 -6.63 0.64 8.10
CA TYR A 85 -5.67 0.53 9.18
C TYR A 85 -6.29 -0.28 10.30
N GLN A 86 -5.67 -1.40 10.63
CA GLN A 86 -6.15 -2.33 11.62
C GLN A 86 -5.29 -2.26 12.87
N VAL A 87 -5.95 -1.94 13.99
CA VAL A 87 -5.32 -1.76 15.29
C VAL A 87 -5.76 -2.87 16.23
N GLU A 88 -4.80 -3.41 16.98
CA GLU A 88 -5.03 -4.46 17.98
C GLU A 88 -4.49 -4.02 19.34
N PHE A 89 -5.35 -3.99 20.36
CA PHE A 89 -5.01 -3.68 21.75
C PHE A 89 -5.98 -4.38 22.69
N GLY A 90 -5.55 -4.79 23.89
CA GLY A 90 -6.42 -5.42 24.87
C GLY A 90 -7.19 -6.66 24.37
N LYS A 91 -6.58 -7.47 23.49
CA LYS A 91 -7.21 -8.61 22.78
C LYS A 91 -8.39 -8.23 21.86
N ARG A 92 -8.57 -6.94 21.57
CA ARG A 92 -9.58 -6.41 20.66
C ARG A 92 -8.91 -5.95 19.38
N LYS A 93 -9.64 -6.07 18.28
CA LYS A 93 -9.19 -5.75 16.93
C LYS A 93 -10.18 -4.79 16.28
N ARG A 94 -9.70 -3.65 15.80
CA ARG A 94 -10.50 -2.58 15.21
C ARG A 94 -9.96 -2.24 13.82
N SER A 95 -10.83 -2.22 12.81
CA SER A 95 -10.48 -1.83 11.45
C SER A 95 -11.03 -0.45 11.15
N ILE A 96 -10.20 0.43 10.63
CA ILE A 96 -10.56 1.82 10.31
C ILE A 96 -10.30 2.04 8.82
N TYR A 97 -11.32 2.49 8.09
CA TYR A 97 -11.16 2.83 6.69
C TYR A 97 -10.22 4.03 6.53
N LEU A 98 -9.30 3.95 5.57
CA LEU A 98 -8.44 5.05 5.16
C LEU A 98 -8.94 5.64 3.86
N ALA A 99 -9.16 6.95 3.85
CA ALA A 99 -9.33 7.68 2.60
C ALA A 99 -8.07 7.50 1.73
N PRO A 100 -8.20 7.29 0.40
CA PRO A 100 -7.06 7.04 -0.49
C PRO A 100 -5.94 8.08 -0.34
N GLU A 101 -6.32 9.34 -0.20
CA GLU A 101 -5.43 10.50 -0.02
C GLU A 101 -4.55 10.42 1.24
N LYS A 102 -5.02 9.71 2.27
CA LYS A 102 -4.30 9.58 3.55
C LYS A 102 -3.43 8.33 3.62
N VAL A 103 -3.59 7.37 2.70
CA VAL A 103 -2.95 6.04 2.81
C VAL A 103 -1.43 6.17 2.90
N ASP A 104 -0.82 6.93 2.01
CA ASP A 104 0.64 7.06 1.95
C ASP A 104 1.20 7.84 3.14
N TRP A 105 0.49 8.87 3.58
CA TRP A 105 0.85 9.60 4.79
C TRP A 105 0.83 8.69 6.04
N ILE A 106 -0.25 7.93 6.22
CA ILE A 106 -0.37 7.02 7.36
C ILE A 106 0.69 5.90 7.29
N ARG A 107 1.00 5.38 6.09
CA ARG A 107 2.11 4.43 5.89
C ARG A 107 3.44 5.03 6.31
N GLN A 108 3.70 6.28 5.99
CA GLN A 108 4.93 6.96 6.40
C GLN A 108 5.01 7.09 7.91
N LEU A 109 3.94 7.52 8.59
CA LEU A 109 3.89 7.59 10.05
C LEU A 109 4.12 6.21 10.69
N ASP A 110 3.53 5.18 10.12
CA ASP A 110 3.66 3.81 10.58
C ASP A 110 5.11 3.30 10.45
N ARG A 111 5.75 3.56 9.31
CA ARG A 111 7.19 3.28 9.06
C ARG A 111 8.12 4.02 10.00
N MET A 112 7.80 5.27 10.31
CA MET A 112 8.52 6.10 11.27
C MET A 112 8.37 5.60 12.73
N GLY A 113 7.56 4.58 12.97
CA GLY A 113 7.35 4.04 14.31
C GLY A 113 6.52 4.95 15.21
N ARG A 114 5.69 5.84 14.64
CA ARG A 114 4.76 6.68 15.42
C ARG A 114 3.89 5.80 16.34
N PRO A 115 3.56 6.29 17.54
CA PRO A 115 2.69 5.58 18.46
C PRO A 115 1.27 5.46 17.87
N ILE A 116 0.49 4.50 18.39
CA ILE A 116 -0.84 4.17 17.84
C ILE A 116 -1.81 5.34 17.94
N ASP A 117 -1.84 6.03 19.07
CA ASP A 117 -2.64 7.23 19.31
C ASP A 117 -2.35 8.30 18.25
N GLY A 118 -1.09 8.61 17.99
CA GLY A 118 -0.70 9.60 16.97
C GLY A 118 -1.09 9.20 15.55
N ILE A 119 -1.13 7.90 15.24
CA ILE A 119 -1.65 7.42 13.95
C ILE A 119 -3.17 7.54 13.89
N LEU A 120 -3.87 7.17 14.94
CA LEU A 120 -5.33 7.30 15.03
C LEU A 120 -5.78 8.76 14.91
N GLU A 121 -5.05 9.68 15.55
CA GLU A 121 -5.24 11.12 15.41
C GLU A 121 -5.02 11.59 13.98
N ALA A 122 -3.97 11.13 13.29
CA ALA A 122 -3.70 11.50 11.91
C ALA A 122 -4.76 10.98 10.91
N ILE A 123 -5.38 9.83 11.20
CA ILE A 123 -6.47 9.30 10.37
C ILE A 123 -7.68 10.22 10.43
N ASP A 124 -7.99 10.76 11.62
CA ASP A 124 -9.08 11.72 11.87
C ASP A 124 -10.40 11.36 11.17
N SER A 125 -10.85 10.11 11.31
CA SER A 125 -12.18 9.69 10.88
C SER A 125 -13.09 9.49 12.09
N PRO A 126 -14.42 9.52 11.93
CA PRO A 126 -15.35 9.26 13.04
C PRO A 126 -15.02 7.94 13.77
N LYS A 127 -14.68 6.89 12.99
CA LYS A 127 -14.28 5.61 13.55
C LYS A 127 -12.92 5.66 14.23
N ALA A 128 -11.96 6.41 13.70
CA ALA A 128 -10.65 6.57 14.33
C ALA A 128 -10.77 7.27 15.70
N ARG A 129 -11.65 8.28 15.83
CA ARG A 129 -11.89 8.99 17.09
C ARG A 129 -12.49 8.08 18.17
N GLU A 130 -13.45 7.24 17.80
CA GLU A 130 -14.02 6.22 18.69
C GLU A 130 -12.93 5.23 19.16
N VAL A 131 -12.15 4.69 18.22
CA VAL A 131 -11.07 3.76 18.53
C VAL A 131 -9.96 4.41 19.36
N LEU A 132 -9.66 5.70 19.13
CA LEU A 132 -8.70 6.47 19.92
C LEU A 132 -9.16 6.62 21.38
N ALA A 133 -10.45 6.87 21.61
CA ALA A 133 -11.01 6.92 22.94
C ALA A 133 -10.89 5.56 23.65
N GLU A 134 -11.31 4.47 22.99
CA GLU A 134 -11.15 3.10 23.51
C GLU A 134 -9.67 2.79 23.83
N TYR A 135 -8.76 3.19 22.95
CA TYR A 135 -7.33 2.96 23.10
C TYR A 135 -6.75 3.73 24.29
N ARG A 136 -7.11 5.01 24.46
CA ARG A 136 -6.67 5.82 25.59
C ARG A 136 -7.19 5.26 26.91
N ASP A 137 -8.43 4.79 26.95
CA ASP A 137 -8.97 4.15 28.17
C ASP A 137 -8.31 2.80 28.45
N PHE A 138 -7.96 2.03 27.41
CA PHE A 138 -7.14 0.83 27.57
C PHE A 138 -5.77 1.14 28.20
N LEU A 139 -5.11 2.22 27.78
CA LEU A 139 -3.83 2.61 28.36
C LEU A 139 -3.92 3.06 29.82
N LYS A 140 -5.04 3.69 30.23
CA LYS A 140 -5.27 4.11 31.63
C LYS A 140 -5.53 2.92 32.56
N ASN A 141 -6.19 1.88 32.05
CA ASN A 141 -6.64 0.72 32.83
C ASN A 141 -5.65 -0.46 32.81
N LYS A 142 -4.40 -0.21 32.39
CA LYS A 142 -3.34 -1.20 32.24
C LYS A 142 -2.37 -1.12 33.41
#